data_AF-A0A358E464-F1
#
_entry.id   AF-A0A358E464-F1
#
_cell.length_a   1.000
_cell.length_b   1.000
_cell.length_c   1.000
_cell.angle_alpha   90.00
_cell.angle_beta   90.00
_cell.angle_gamma   90.00
#
_symmetry.space_group_name_H-M   'P 1'
#
loop_
_entity.id
_entity.type
_entity.pdbx_description
1 polymer ?
#
loop_
_entity_poly.entity_id
_entity_poly.type
_entity_poly.pdbx_seq_one_letter_code
_entity_poly.pdbx_strand_id
1 'polypeptide(L)'
;MMLVFINAAFAIEQQIPLAQSGGGTLYLEATLESRVKAKFLLDTGSSLLTLNQETFDALTHRKKRVAIRISAARLANGKILKVAQYQLSSIRIGEHCEVGPVEVAVIPKGSNILGINTLLRVAPLTITANSVILAGCE
;
A
#
# COMPACT_ATOMS: atom_id res chain seq x y z
N MET A 1 43.87 -9.83 -9.48
CA MET A 1 43.00 -9.53 -8.33
C MET A 1 41.99 -8.49 -8.82
N MET A 2 40.79 -8.91 -9.20
CA MET A 2 39.78 -8.04 -9.81
C MET A 2 38.97 -7.38 -8.68
N LEU A 3 39.08 -6.06 -8.51
CA LEU A 3 38.25 -5.32 -7.58
C LEU A 3 36.81 -5.31 -8.12
N VAL A 4 35.91 -5.95 -7.38
CA VAL A 4 34.46 -5.81 -7.55
C VAL A 4 34.05 -4.53 -6.83
N PHE A 5 33.68 -3.50 -7.59
CA PHE A 5 32.98 -2.35 -7.03
C PHE A 5 31.54 -2.77 -6.74
N ILE A 6 31.24 -2.99 -5.48
CA ILE A 6 29.85 -3.13 -5.02
C ILE A 6 29.26 -1.71 -5.10
N ASN A 7 28.43 -1.44 -6.12
CA ASN A 7 27.55 -0.29 -6.10
C ASN A 7 26.52 -0.55 -4.99
N ALA A 8 26.82 -0.08 -3.78
CA ALA A 8 25.78 0.15 -2.79
C ALA A 8 24.91 1.28 -3.35
N ALA A 9 23.82 0.92 -4.03
CA ALA A 9 22.75 1.87 -4.25
C ALA A 9 22.28 2.31 -2.87
N PHE A 10 22.67 3.51 -2.45
CA PHE A 10 22.12 4.12 -1.24
C PHE A 10 20.64 4.34 -1.53
N ALA A 11 19.82 3.47 -0.95
CA ALA A 11 18.38 3.61 -0.96
C ALA A 11 18.04 4.99 -0.36
N ILE A 12 17.50 5.89 -1.17
CA ILE A 12 17.20 7.25 -0.74
C ILE A 12 16.02 7.16 0.23
N GLU A 13 16.24 7.60 1.46
CA GLU A 13 15.17 7.71 2.45
C GLU A 13 14.12 8.72 1.99
N GLN A 14 12.89 8.24 1.89
CA GLN A 14 11.70 9.01 1.59
C GLN A 14 10.92 9.23 2.88
N GLN A 15 10.93 10.47 3.37
CA GLN A 15 10.09 10.88 4.49
C GLN A 15 8.73 11.34 3.96
N ILE A 16 7.69 10.54 4.24
CA ILE A 16 6.33 10.78 3.75
C ILE A 16 5.49 11.28 4.93
N PRO A 17 4.81 12.44 4.80
CA PRO A 17 3.99 12.98 5.88
C PRO A 17 2.77 12.09 6.14
N LEU A 18 2.44 11.93 7.42
CA LEU A 18 1.23 11.25 7.88
C LEU A 18 0.18 12.26 8.33
N ALA A 19 -1.07 12.01 7.99
CA ALA A 19 -2.23 12.71 8.51
C ALA A 19 -2.91 11.85 9.58
N GLN A 20 -3.07 12.39 10.78
CA GLN A 20 -3.82 11.71 11.84
C GLN A 20 -5.31 12.04 11.75
N SER A 21 -6.16 11.02 11.83
CA SER A 21 -7.60 11.21 11.95
C SER A 21 -8.00 11.62 13.38
N GLY A 22 -9.22 12.13 13.56
CA GLY A 22 -9.74 12.43 14.91
C GLY A 22 -9.82 11.22 15.84
N GLY A 23 -9.82 9.99 15.29
CA GLY A 23 -9.76 8.75 16.05
C GLY A 23 -8.34 8.23 16.31
N GLY A 24 -7.30 9.01 15.98
CA GLY A 24 -5.90 8.67 16.25
C GLY A 24 -5.21 7.80 15.19
N THR A 25 -5.94 7.33 14.16
CA THR A 25 -5.36 6.51 13.08
C THR A 25 -4.55 7.34 12.07
N LEU A 26 -3.49 6.76 11.51
CA LEU A 26 -2.53 7.43 10.64
C LEU A 26 -2.80 7.13 9.16
N TYR A 27 -2.78 8.16 8.33
CA TYR A 27 -3.03 8.07 6.89
C TYR A 27 -1.89 8.65 6.08
N LEU A 28 -1.67 8.11 4.89
CA LEU A 28 -0.79 8.69 3.87
C LEU A 28 -1.48 8.71 2.51
N GLU A 29 -0.92 9.48 1.59
CA GLU A 29 -1.35 9.47 0.19
C GLU A 29 -0.50 8.49 -0.62
N ALA A 30 -1.15 7.75 -1.51
CA ALA A 30 -0.48 6.91 -2.48
C ALA A 30 -1.19 6.98 -3.85
N THR A 31 -0.43 6.75 -4.92
CA THR A 31 -0.93 6.75 -6.30
C THR A 31 -0.92 5.33 -6.86
N LEU A 32 -2.09 4.84 -7.26
CA LEU A 32 -2.28 3.52 -7.86
C LEU A 32 -2.08 3.59 -9.37
N GLU A 33 -1.17 2.75 -9.90
CA GLU A 33 -0.86 2.63 -11.33
C GLU A 33 -0.70 3.99 -12.05
N SER A 34 -0.05 4.94 -11.37
CA SER A 34 0.17 6.33 -11.84
C SER A 34 -1.10 7.10 -12.22
N ARG A 35 -2.29 6.63 -11.80
CA ARG A 35 -3.59 7.14 -12.26
C ARG A 35 -4.47 7.68 -11.14
N VAL A 36 -4.57 6.96 -10.03
CA VAL A 36 -5.52 7.28 -8.96
C VAL A 36 -4.77 7.58 -7.68
N LYS A 37 -4.78 8.85 -7.27
CA LYS A 37 -4.28 9.28 -5.96
C LYS A 37 -5.38 9.06 -4.91
N ALA A 38 -5.06 8.36 -3.83
CA ALA A 38 -5.99 8.05 -2.75
C ALA A 38 -5.31 8.06 -1.38
N LYS A 39 -6.10 8.20 -0.32
CA LYS A 39 -5.64 8.09 1.07
C LYS A 39 -5.70 6.64 1.53
N PHE A 40 -4.66 6.20 2.23
CA PHE A 40 -4.53 4.87 2.80
C PHE A 40 -4.31 4.97 4.31
N LEU A 41 -5.06 4.17 5.05
CA LEU A 41 -4.76 3.89 6.44
C LEU A 41 -3.45 3.10 6.51
N LEU A 42 -2.47 3.59 7.26
CA LEU A 42 -1.28 2.84 7.62
C LEU A 42 -1.64 1.84 8.71
N ASP A 43 -1.66 0.54 8.37
CA ASP A 43 -2.15 -0.51 9.27
C ASP A 43 -1.17 -1.68 9.36
N THR A 44 -0.36 -1.67 10.41
CA THR A 44 0.58 -2.76 10.69
C THR A 44 -0.13 -4.03 11.20
N GLY A 45 -1.41 -3.93 11.59
CA GLY A 45 -2.25 -5.06 12.01
C GLY A 45 -2.95 -5.79 10.86
N SER A 46 -2.95 -5.21 9.65
CA SER A 46 -3.44 -5.84 8.43
C SER A 46 -2.29 -6.36 7.57
N SER A 47 -2.37 -7.61 7.10
CA SER A 47 -1.41 -8.13 6.11
C SER A 47 -1.64 -7.56 4.71
N LEU A 48 -2.89 -7.28 4.35
CA LEU A 48 -3.27 -7.01 2.96
C LEU A 48 -3.18 -5.51 2.63
N LEU A 49 -2.73 -5.21 1.42
CA LEU A 49 -3.10 -3.97 0.72
C LEU A 49 -4.57 -4.11 0.32
N THR A 50 -5.40 -3.13 0.70
CA THR A 50 -6.82 -3.14 0.37
C THR A 50 -7.25 -1.84 -0.30
N LEU A 51 -8.18 -1.98 -1.25
CA LEU A 51 -8.95 -0.86 -1.79
C LEU A 51 -10.40 -1.01 -1.38
N ASN A 52 -11.03 0.09 -1.00
CA ASN A 52 -12.47 0.15 -0.97
C ASN A 52 -13.04 0.16 -2.41
N GLN A 53 -14.34 -0.13 -2.52
CA GLN A 53 -15.00 -0.21 -3.81
C GLN A 53 -14.92 1.09 -4.61
N GLU A 54 -15.01 2.25 -3.96
CA GLU A 54 -14.95 3.55 -4.61
C GLU A 54 -13.59 3.77 -5.31
N THR A 55 -12.49 3.50 -4.60
CA THR A 55 -11.14 3.66 -5.15
C THR A 55 -10.87 2.66 -6.27
N PHE A 56 -11.37 1.42 -6.13
CA PHE A 56 -11.27 0.41 -7.18
C PHE A 56 -12.08 0.76 -8.42
N ASP A 57 -13.29 1.28 -8.26
CA ASP A 57 -14.15 1.75 -9.35
C ASP A 57 -13.49 2.92 -10.11
N ALA A 58 -12.87 3.86 -9.38
CA ALA A 58 -12.11 4.96 -9.96
C ALA A 58 -10.90 4.45 -10.77
N LEU A 59 -10.13 3.52 -10.22
CA LEU A 59 -8.96 2.92 -10.87
C LEU A 59 -9.31 2.16 -12.15
N THR A 60 -10.47 1.49 -12.14
CA THR A 60 -10.90 0.64 -13.26
C THR A 60 -11.81 1.37 -14.25
N HIS A 61 -12.19 2.62 -13.97
CA HIS A 61 -13.27 3.31 -14.67
C HIS A 61 -14.54 2.45 -14.78
N ARG A 62 -14.86 1.72 -13.70
CA ARG A 62 -15.97 0.75 -13.63
C ARG A 62 -15.90 -0.39 -14.66
N LYS A 63 -14.76 -0.59 -15.32
CA LYS A 63 -14.54 -1.73 -16.22
C LYS A 63 -14.23 -2.98 -15.40
N LYS A 64 -14.71 -4.13 -15.85
CA LYS A 64 -14.40 -5.41 -15.20
C LYS A 64 -12.89 -5.69 -15.30
N ARG A 65 -12.26 -6.01 -14.16
CA ARG A 65 -10.95 -6.66 -14.09
C ARG A 65 -11.13 -8.13 -13.70
N VAL A 66 -10.22 -8.98 -14.16
CA VAL A 66 -10.20 -10.40 -13.78
C VAL A 66 -9.52 -10.51 -12.41
N ALA A 67 -10.22 -11.10 -11.44
CA ALA A 67 -9.64 -11.38 -10.13
C ALA A 67 -8.61 -12.51 -10.27
N ILE A 68 -7.47 -12.37 -9.60
CA ILE A 68 -6.43 -13.40 -9.56
C ILE A 68 -6.77 -14.51 -8.56
N ARG A 69 -7.51 -14.18 -7.49
CA ARG A 69 -8.04 -15.14 -6.50
C ARG A 69 -9.12 -14.52 -5.63
N ILE A 70 -9.81 -15.36 -4.86
CA ILE A 70 -10.69 -14.96 -3.75
C ILE A 70 -10.05 -15.41 -2.44
N SER A 71 -10.01 -14.52 -1.44
CA SER A 71 -9.49 -14.84 -0.10
C SER A 71 -10.51 -14.54 1.00
N ALA A 72 -10.40 -15.23 2.13
CA ALA A 72 -11.13 -14.91 3.35
C ALA A 72 -10.32 -13.91 4.19
N ALA A 73 -10.79 -12.67 4.28
CA ALA A 73 -10.22 -11.65 5.16
C ALA A 73 -10.94 -11.64 6.51
N ARG A 74 -10.19 -11.68 7.62
CA ARG A 74 -10.74 -11.50 8.97
C ARG A 74 -10.70 -10.02 9.33
N LEU A 75 -11.85 -9.46 9.65
CA LEU A 75 -11.99 -8.06 10.07
C LEU A 75 -11.64 -7.90 11.56
N ALA A 76 -11.39 -6.66 11.98
CA ALA A 76 -11.10 -6.33 13.37
C ALA A 76 -12.20 -6.75 14.37
N ASN A 77 -13.46 -6.84 13.91
CA ASN A 77 -14.58 -7.34 14.71
C ASN A 77 -14.73 -8.88 14.68
N GLY A 78 -13.75 -9.61 14.15
CA GLY A 78 -13.73 -11.06 14.04
C GLY A 78 -14.52 -11.65 12.87
N LYS A 79 -15.34 -10.86 12.17
CA LYS A 79 -16.11 -11.36 11.02
C LYS A 79 -15.19 -11.74 9.86
N ILE A 80 -15.61 -12.76 9.11
CA ILE A 80 -14.92 -13.19 7.88
C ILE A 80 -15.63 -12.62 6.65
N LEU A 81 -14.87 -11.98 5.78
CA LEU A 81 -15.32 -11.43 4.51
C LEU A 81 -14.60 -12.12 3.36
N LYS A 82 -15.35 -12.59 2.35
CA LYS A 82 -14.75 -13.03 1.09
C LYS A 82 -14.42 -11.80 0.24
N VAL A 83 -13.15 -11.64 -0.11
CA VAL A 83 -12.64 -10.51 -0.89
C VAL A 83 -11.97 -11.00 -2.16
N ALA A 84 -12.25 -10.33 -3.28
CA ALA A 84 -11.55 -10.58 -4.53
C ALA A 84 -10.21 -9.85 -4.52
N GLN A 85 -9.17 -10.53 -5.01
CA GLN A 85 -7.85 -9.96 -5.16
C GLN A 85 -7.51 -9.72 -6.63
N TYR A 86 -6.80 -8.64 -6.88
CA TYR A 86 -6.40 -8.20 -8.21
C TYR A 86 -4.91 -7.86 -8.20
N GLN A 87 -4.27 -7.99 -9.36
CA GLN A 87 -2.91 -7.52 -9.58
C GLN A 87 -2.95 -6.06 -10.03
N LEU A 88 -2.14 -5.21 -9.40
CA LEU A 88 -1.80 -3.88 -9.88
C LEU A 88 -0.34 -3.85 -10.36
N SER A 89 -0.06 -2.97 -11.33
CA SER A 89 1.30 -2.77 -11.84
C SER A 89 2.22 -2.11 -10.82
N SER A 90 1.74 -1.09 -10.10
CA SER A 90 2.47 -0.45 -9.02
C SER A 90 1.55 0.34 -8.10
N ILE A 91 2.09 0.66 -6.93
CA ILE A 91 1.61 1.69 -6.01
C ILE A 91 2.79 2.59 -5.67
N ARG A 92 2.60 3.90 -5.80
CA ARG A 92 3.56 4.91 -5.36
C ARG A 92 3.15 5.48 -4.03
N ILE A 93 3.93 5.25 -2.99
CA ILE A 93 3.70 5.79 -1.64
C ILE A 93 4.33 7.18 -1.56
N GLY A 94 3.53 8.18 -1.16
CA GLY A 94 3.95 9.58 -1.26
C GLY A 94 4.24 9.99 -2.69
N GLU A 95 5.29 10.79 -2.89
CA GLU A 95 5.59 11.36 -4.20
C GLU A 95 6.58 10.53 -5.04
N HIS A 96 7.40 9.67 -4.42
CA HIS A 96 8.50 9.00 -5.13
C HIS A 96 8.68 7.51 -4.82
N CYS A 97 8.07 6.96 -3.77
CA CYS A 97 8.35 5.58 -3.39
C CYS A 97 7.51 4.58 -4.19
N GLU A 98 8.01 4.11 -5.34
CA GLU A 98 7.33 3.10 -6.16
C GLU A 98 7.50 1.69 -5.58
N VAL A 99 6.41 0.91 -5.63
CA VAL A 99 6.35 -0.50 -5.23
C VAL A 99 5.55 -1.26 -6.28
N GLY A 100 6.16 -2.23 -6.96
CA GLY A 100 5.47 -2.97 -8.01
C GLY A 100 6.09 -4.34 -8.28
N PRO A 101 5.37 -5.28 -8.94
CA PRO A 101 3.92 -5.40 -8.99
C PRO A 101 3.32 -5.77 -7.61
N VAL A 102 2.08 -5.33 -7.29
CA VAL A 102 1.42 -5.57 -5.97
C VAL A 102 0.03 -6.21 -6.09
N GLU A 103 -0.30 -7.09 -5.15
CA GLU A 103 -1.63 -7.67 -5.03
C GLU A 103 -2.50 -6.82 -4.11
N VAL A 104 -3.77 -6.64 -4.50
CA VAL A 104 -4.71 -5.82 -3.74
C VAL A 104 -6.04 -6.53 -3.54
N ALA A 105 -6.56 -6.50 -2.31
CA ALA A 105 -7.90 -7.01 -2.00
C ALA A 105 -8.94 -5.89 -2.07
N VAL A 106 -10.11 -6.16 -2.67
CA VAL A 106 -11.20 -5.19 -2.73
C VAL A 106 -12.22 -5.46 -1.63
N ILE A 107 -12.48 -4.45 -0.81
CA ILE A 107 -13.47 -4.47 0.28
C ILE A 107 -14.66 -3.56 -0.04
N PRO A 108 -15.88 -3.89 0.41
CA PRO A 108 -17.07 -3.16 0.02
C PRO A 108 -17.14 -1.75 0.63
N LYS A 109 -16.60 -1.57 1.84
CA LYS A 109 -16.64 -0.31 2.61
C LYS A 109 -15.43 -0.19 3.52
N GLY A 110 -15.17 1.02 3.98
CA GLY A 110 -14.05 1.36 4.87
C GLY A 110 -12.96 2.14 4.15
N SER A 111 -11.85 2.35 4.86
CA SER A 111 -10.66 2.99 4.31
C SER A 111 -9.91 2.04 3.37
N ASN A 112 -9.18 2.59 2.40
CA ASN A 112 -8.09 1.83 1.79
C ASN A 112 -7.03 1.56 2.87
N ILE A 113 -6.38 0.40 2.83
CA ILE A 113 -5.42 0.00 3.86
C ILE A 113 -4.08 -0.33 3.20
N LEU A 114 -3.01 0.30 3.67
CA LEU A 114 -1.65 -0.08 3.36
C LEU A 114 -1.16 -1.05 4.44
N GLY A 115 -1.32 -2.35 4.17
CA GLY A 115 -0.96 -3.41 5.09
C GLY A 115 0.54 -3.71 5.16
N ILE A 116 0.94 -4.43 6.21
CA ILE A 116 2.34 -4.72 6.54
C ILE A 116 3.09 -5.44 5.42
N ASN A 117 2.44 -6.29 4.60
CA ASN A 117 3.14 -6.97 3.50
C ASN A 117 3.66 -6.00 2.44
N THR A 118 2.97 -4.87 2.20
CA THR A 118 3.45 -3.84 1.26
C THR A 118 4.51 -2.97 1.93
N LEU A 119 4.31 -2.61 3.19
CA LEU A 119 5.26 -1.81 3.97
C LEU A 119 6.64 -2.48 4.13
N LEU A 120 6.67 -3.80 4.31
CA LEU A 120 7.93 -4.53 4.46
C LEU A 120 8.74 -4.62 3.16
N ARG A 121 8.12 -4.43 2.00
CA ARG A 121 8.83 -4.42 0.71
C ARG A 121 9.70 -3.18 0.51
N VAL A 122 9.39 -2.11 1.22
CA VAL A 122 10.08 -0.82 1.15
C VAL A 122 10.97 -0.57 2.36
N ALA A 123 11.34 -1.66 3.07
CA ALA A 123 12.23 -1.59 4.21
C ALA A 123 13.62 -1.03 3.84
N PRO A 124 14.33 -0.37 4.76
CA PRO A 124 13.95 -0.06 6.15
C PRO A 124 12.71 0.84 6.25
N LEU A 125 11.91 0.61 7.31
CA LEU A 125 10.65 1.29 7.60
C LEU A 125 10.69 1.87 9.02
N THR A 126 10.45 3.17 9.14
CA THR A 126 10.26 3.84 10.45
C THR A 126 8.94 4.60 10.46
N ILE A 127 8.12 4.41 11.49
CA ILE A 127 6.86 5.14 11.68
C ILE A 127 7.04 6.08 12.87
N THR A 128 6.77 7.37 12.66
CA THR A 128 6.69 8.39 13.69
C THR A 128 5.25 8.92 13.80
N ALA A 129 4.99 9.83 14.73
CA ALA A 129 3.66 10.42 14.89
C ALA A 129 3.19 11.22 13.67
N ASN A 130 4.12 11.73 12.85
CA ASN A 130 3.84 12.67 11.76
C ASN A 130 4.43 12.24 10.41
N SER A 131 5.20 11.15 10.35
CA SER A 131 5.81 10.69 9.10
C SER A 131 6.05 9.19 9.09
N VAL A 132 6.17 8.63 7.89
CA VAL A 132 6.76 7.33 7.64
C VAL A 132 8.00 7.51 6.79
N ILE A 133 9.11 6.88 7.19
CA ILE A 133 10.38 6.90 6.48
C ILE A 133 10.55 5.53 5.81
N LEU A 134 10.74 5.53 4.50
CA LEU A 134 10.90 4.35 3.64
C LEU A 134 12.21 4.47 2.88
N ALA A 135 12.93 3.39 2.62
CA ALA A 135 14.14 3.48 1.79
C ALA A 135 14.23 2.42 0.68
N GLY A 136 13.51 1.30 0.78
CA GLY A 136 13.54 0.20 -0.20
C GLY A 136 12.65 0.41 -1.42
N CYS A 137 12.49 1.65 -1.89
CA CYS A 137 11.67 1.97 -3.05
C CYS A 137 12.43 1.69 -4.36
N GLU A 138 11.70 1.36 -5.43
CA GLU A 138 12.26 1.13 -6.78
C GLU A 138 12.48 2.43 -7.57
#